data_AF-A0A966YJI2-F1
#
_entry.id   AF-A0A966YJI2-F1
#
_cell.length_a   1.000
_cell.length_b   1.000
_cell.length_c   1.000
_cell.angle_alpha   90.00
_cell.angle_beta   90.00
_cell.angle_gamma   90.00
#
_symmetry.space_group_name_H-M   'P 1'
#
loop_
_entity.id
_entity.type
_entity.pdbx_description
1 polymer ?
#
loop_
_entity_poly.entity_id
_entity_poly.type
_entity_poly.pdbx_seq_one_letter_code
_entity_poly.pdbx_strand_id
1 'polypeptide(L)'
;MSRLADLRGLLAFGAIVFAIAWTWHWIEDRPIESTTTVTTTTTTSTTTTVPQSTTTLVEDAVAATCKRSAEFVAEAELIPDNSGPGPLARLALSFWSDLELVAAASTTAEIGAVVDYYQSYLDTAEPFAFDTVDIILEGDKERFQQLVTRPAPGLEASRSMVLFLCQIEVPNQPYISPGSFDALEDRLLDPP
;
A
#
# COMPACT_ATOMS: atom_id res chain seq x y z
N MET A 1 -24.44 4.28 30.31
CA MET A 1 -23.04 4.71 30.11
C MET A 1 -22.64 4.88 28.63
N SER A 2 -23.53 4.70 27.66
CA SER A 2 -23.18 4.77 26.22
C SER A 2 -23.14 6.20 25.63
N ARG A 3 -24.04 7.11 26.01
CA ARG A 3 -24.12 8.45 25.37
C ARG A 3 -22.99 9.44 25.69
N LEU A 4 -22.19 9.17 26.70
CA LEU A 4 -21.07 10.04 27.13
C LEU A 4 -19.77 9.74 26.36
N ALA A 5 -19.63 8.52 25.83
CA ALA A 5 -18.50 8.11 25.01
C ALA A 5 -18.65 8.64 23.57
N ASP A 6 -19.85 8.56 22.99
CA ASP A 6 -20.15 9.12 21.66
C ASP A 6 -19.97 10.65 21.63
N LEU A 7 -20.37 11.36 22.69
CA LEU A 7 -20.18 12.81 22.78
C LEU A 7 -18.69 13.20 22.86
N ARG A 8 -17.86 12.36 23.50
CA ARG A 8 -16.41 12.57 23.58
C ARG A 8 -15.71 12.27 22.26
N GLY A 9 -16.15 11.23 21.54
CA GLY A 9 -15.65 10.92 20.20
C GLY A 9 -15.91 12.05 19.21
N LEU A 10 -17.12 12.63 19.25
CA LEU A 10 -17.50 13.73 18.36
C LEU A 10 -16.76 15.04 18.68
N LEU A 11 -16.50 15.32 19.97
CA LEU A 11 -15.69 16.46 20.40
C LEU A 11 -14.21 16.30 20.04
N ALA A 12 -13.66 15.08 20.15
CA ALA A 12 -12.28 14.80 19.76
C ALA A 12 -12.10 14.95 18.24
N PHE A 13 -13.05 14.45 17.44
CA PHE A 13 -13.01 14.59 15.99
C PHE A 13 -13.13 16.06 15.56
N GLY A 14 -14.04 16.81 16.19
CA GLY A 14 -14.16 18.26 15.97
C GLY A 14 -12.88 19.02 16.32
N ALA A 15 -12.22 18.69 17.43
CA ALA A 15 -10.97 19.32 17.84
C ALA A 15 -9.82 19.06 16.86
N ILE A 16 -9.74 17.84 16.29
CA ILE A 16 -8.71 17.48 15.31
C ILE A 16 -8.92 18.24 13.99
N VAL A 17 -10.15 18.27 13.48
CA VAL A 17 -10.47 19.02 12.24
C VAL A 17 -10.19 20.52 12.42
N PHE A 18 -10.56 21.07 13.58
CA PHE A 18 -10.29 22.48 13.89
C PHE A 18 -8.79 22.77 14.02
N ALA A 19 -8.01 21.84 14.60
CA ALA A 19 -6.56 21.97 14.69
C ALA A 19 -5.91 21.98 13.30
N ILE A 20 -6.32 21.08 12.39
CA ILE A 20 -5.80 21.02 11.02
C ILE A 20 -6.13 22.31 10.25
N ALA A 21 -7.38 22.76 10.32
CA ALA A 21 -7.80 24.01 9.67
C ALA A 21 -7.07 25.24 10.25
N TRP A 22 -6.88 25.28 11.57
CA TRP A 22 -6.14 26.36 12.23
C TRP A 22 -4.65 26.37 11.84
N THR A 23 -4.02 25.20 11.75
CA THR A 23 -2.62 25.11 11.29
C THR A 23 -2.47 25.54 9.84
N TRP A 24 -3.46 25.24 8.98
CA TRP A 24 -3.46 25.67 7.59
C TRP A 24 -3.56 27.20 7.49
N HIS A 25 -4.51 27.79 8.23
CA HIS A 25 -4.71 29.24 8.20
C HIS A 25 -3.51 30.00 8.79
N TRP A 26 -2.86 29.46 9.84
CA TRP A 26 -1.66 30.06 10.43
C TRP A 26 -0.41 29.99 9.53
N ILE A 27 -0.39 29.08 8.56
CA ILE A 27 0.66 29.01 7.54
C ILE A 27 0.42 30.06 6.45
N GLU A 28 -0.83 30.28 6.05
CA GLU A 28 -1.20 31.30 5.06
C GLU A 28 -1.06 32.73 5.57
N ASP A 29 -1.34 32.98 6.85
CA ASP A 29 -1.34 34.33 7.43
C ASP A 29 0.04 34.84 7.90
N ARG A 30 1.13 34.08 7.70
CA ARG A 30 2.46 34.56 8.12
C ARG A 30 2.93 35.71 7.21
N PRO A 31 3.15 36.93 7.73
CA PRO A 31 3.81 37.97 6.97
C PRO A 31 5.28 37.57 6.75
N ILE A 32 5.73 37.55 5.50
CA ILE A 32 7.14 37.39 5.16
C ILE A 32 7.85 38.70 5.52
N GLU A 33 8.23 38.88 6.78
CA GLU A 33 9.07 40.00 7.22
C GLU A 33 10.48 39.83 6.65
N SER A 34 10.70 40.42 5.49
CA SER A 34 12.03 40.59 4.91
C SER A 34 12.80 41.62 5.73
N THR A 35 13.68 41.14 6.61
CA THR A 35 14.67 41.99 7.30
C THR A 35 15.67 42.50 6.26
N THR A 36 15.48 43.75 5.84
CA THR A 36 16.37 44.47 4.92
C THR A 36 17.69 44.79 5.62
N THR A 37 18.75 44.04 5.31
CA THR A 37 20.13 44.49 5.53
C THR A 37 20.73 44.87 4.16
N VAL A 38 20.88 46.16 3.91
CA VAL A 38 21.55 46.71 2.72
C VAL A 38 23.05 46.82 2.99
N THR A 39 23.89 46.36 2.05
CA THR A 39 25.08 47.01 1.42
C THR A 39 25.95 45.88 0.84
N THR A 40 26.10 45.68 -0.47
CA THR A 40 26.99 46.41 -1.38
C THR A 40 26.67 45.99 -2.82
N THR A 41 26.69 46.94 -3.76
CA THR A 41 26.35 46.77 -5.18
C THR A 41 27.44 46.04 -5.96
N THR A 42 27.08 44.89 -6.57
CA THR A 42 27.75 44.38 -7.77
C THR A 42 26.67 43.82 -8.69
N THR A 43 26.48 44.45 -9.85
CA THR A 43 25.49 44.02 -10.84
C THR A 43 25.99 42.78 -11.57
N THR A 44 25.52 41.61 -11.16
CA THR A 44 25.59 40.40 -11.98
C THR A 44 24.17 40.04 -12.35
N SER A 45 23.86 40.02 -13.66
CA SER A 45 22.55 39.57 -14.15
C SER A 45 22.41 38.08 -13.88
N THR A 46 21.75 37.73 -12.78
CA THR A 46 21.24 36.37 -12.55
C THR A 46 19.87 36.28 -13.21
N THR A 47 19.78 35.49 -14.27
CA THR A 47 18.50 35.05 -14.82
C THR A 47 17.83 34.18 -13.76
N THR A 48 16.83 34.72 -13.05
CA THR A 48 16.01 33.92 -12.13
C THR A 48 15.09 33.04 -12.97
N THR A 49 15.50 31.79 -13.18
CA THR A 49 14.57 30.73 -13.58
C THR A 49 13.57 30.55 -12.45
N VAL A 50 12.33 30.97 -12.70
CA VAL A 50 11.18 30.57 -11.89
C VAL A 50 11.17 29.03 -11.91
N PRO A 51 11.19 28.33 -10.76
CA PRO A 51 10.97 26.90 -10.76
C PRO A 51 9.54 26.69 -11.26
N GLN A 52 9.44 26.17 -12.47
CA GLN A 52 8.19 25.77 -13.09
C GLN A 52 7.56 24.70 -12.19
N SER A 53 6.33 24.97 -11.75
CA SER A 53 5.56 24.15 -10.81
C SER A 53 5.64 22.65 -11.12
N THR A 54 5.94 21.88 -10.08
CA THR A 54 6.11 20.42 -10.06
C THR A 54 4.79 19.64 -10.18
N THR A 55 3.82 20.14 -10.92
CA THR A 55 2.53 19.45 -11.14
C THR A 55 2.67 18.26 -12.10
N THR A 56 3.65 18.32 -13.02
CA THR A 56 3.84 17.30 -14.07
C THR A 56 4.31 15.94 -13.52
N LEU A 57 5.12 15.92 -12.47
CA LEU A 57 5.65 14.66 -11.89
C LEU A 57 4.56 13.80 -11.22
N VAL A 58 3.50 14.43 -10.69
CA VAL A 58 2.39 13.71 -10.07
C VAL A 58 1.47 13.13 -11.15
N GLU A 59 1.20 13.87 -12.22
CA GLU A 59 0.40 13.38 -13.34
C GLU A 59 1.07 12.20 -14.06
N ASP A 60 2.39 12.27 -14.27
CA ASP A 60 3.17 11.18 -14.86
C ASP A 60 3.18 9.92 -13.96
N ALA A 61 3.29 10.10 -12.64
CA ALA A 61 3.22 9.00 -11.66
C ALA A 61 1.84 8.33 -11.64
N VAL A 62 0.75 9.12 -11.71
CA VAL A 62 -0.61 8.58 -11.80
C VAL A 62 -0.81 7.81 -13.11
N ALA A 63 -0.42 8.39 -14.25
CA ALA A 63 -0.52 7.72 -15.54
C ALA A 63 0.28 6.40 -15.58
N ALA A 64 1.50 6.39 -15.04
CA ALA A 64 2.31 5.19 -14.92
C ALA A 64 1.66 4.13 -14.01
N THR A 65 1.14 4.53 -12.85
CA THR A 65 0.40 3.66 -11.92
C THR A 65 -0.79 3.01 -12.61
N CYS A 66 -1.61 3.79 -13.31
CA CYS A 66 -2.80 3.28 -13.97
C CYS A 66 -2.48 2.35 -15.14
N LYS A 67 -1.44 2.68 -15.93
CA LYS A 67 -0.98 1.80 -16.99
C LYS A 67 -0.53 0.44 -16.43
N ARG A 68 0.36 0.42 -15.43
CA ARG A 68 0.85 -0.84 -14.84
C ARG A 68 -0.26 -1.64 -14.16
N SER A 69 -1.22 -0.96 -13.53
CA SER A 69 -2.38 -1.63 -12.92
C SER A 69 -3.29 -2.29 -13.95
N ALA A 70 -3.49 -1.65 -15.11
CA ALA A 70 -4.26 -2.24 -16.21
C ALA A 70 -3.54 -3.44 -16.83
N GLU A 71 -2.22 -3.34 -17.02
CA GLU A 71 -1.37 -4.45 -17.49
C GLU A 71 -1.43 -5.64 -16.50
N PHE A 72 -1.32 -5.38 -15.20
CA PHE A 72 -1.42 -6.40 -14.16
C PHE A 72 -2.76 -7.15 -14.22
N VAL A 73 -3.89 -6.45 -14.29
CA VAL A 73 -5.21 -7.08 -14.33
C VAL A 73 -5.38 -7.89 -15.62
N ALA A 74 -4.96 -7.35 -16.76
CA ALA A 74 -5.03 -8.06 -18.03
C ALA A 74 -4.18 -9.34 -18.02
N GLU A 75 -2.99 -9.30 -17.44
CA GLU A 75 -2.13 -10.49 -17.29
C GLU A 75 -2.70 -11.49 -16.28
N ALA A 76 -3.31 -11.02 -15.19
CA ALA A 76 -3.96 -11.86 -14.20
C ALA A 76 -5.15 -12.65 -14.79
N GLU A 77 -5.93 -12.03 -15.68
CA GLU A 77 -7.06 -12.68 -16.38
C GLU A 77 -6.61 -13.80 -17.32
N LEU A 78 -5.34 -13.82 -17.75
CA LEU A 78 -4.80 -14.88 -18.59
C LEU A 78 -4.35 -16.11 -17.80
N ILE A 79 -4.31 -16.04 -16.47
CA ILE A 79 -3.91 -17.16 -15.61
C ILE A 79 -5.07 -18.16 -15.53
N PRO A 80 -4.87 -19.43 -15.91
CA PRO A 80 -5.92 -20.44 -15.79
C PRO A 80 -6.33 -20.66 -14.33
N ASP A 81 -7.63 -20.78 -14.06
CA ASP A 81 -8.20 -20.95 -12.71
C ASP A 81 -7.61 -22.13 -11.91
N ASN A 82 -7.11 -23.16 -12.61
CA ASN A 82 -6.53 -24.36 -12.00
C ASN A 82 -5.02 -24.27 -11.75
N SER A 83 -4.39 -23.10 -11.96
CA SER A 83 -2.94 -22.93 -11.83
C SER A 83 -2.44 -22.78 -10.39
N GLY A 84 -3.36 -22.77 -9.42
CA GLY A 84 -3.07 -22.49 -8.01
C GLY A 84 -2.68 -21.02 -7.78
N PRO A 85 -2.30 -20.67 -6.53
CA PRO A 85 -2.05 -19.27 -6.16
C PRO A 85 -0.68 -18.74 -6.62
N GLY A 86 0.26 -19.62 -6.98
CA GLY A 86 1.64 -19.25 -7.27
C GLY A 86 1.83 -18.27 -8.44
N PRO A 87 1.28 -18.54 -9.64
CA PRO A 87 1.43 -17.63 -10.78
C PRO A 87 0.92 -16.22 -10.50
N LEU A 88 -0.26 -16.10 -9.87
CA LEU A 88 -0.82 -14.79 -9.52
C LEU A 88 0.02 -14.09 -8.44
N ALA A 89 0.55 -14.82 -7.45
CA ALA A 89 1.42 -14.26 -6.43
C ALA A 89 2.74 -13.71 -6.99
N ARG A 90 3.37 -14.40 -7.96
CA ARG A 90 4.57 -13.90 -8.65
C ARG A 90 4.27 -12.66 -9.49
N LEU A 91 3.15 -12.68 -10.22
CA LEU A 91 2.70 -11.55 -11.00
C LEU A 91 2.42 -10.33 -10.10
N ALA A 92 1.75 -10.55 -8.96
CA ALA A 92 1.49 -9.51 -7.98
C ALA A 92 2.77 -8.96 -7.35
N LEU A 93 3.75 -9.81 -6.98
CA LEU A 93 5.05 -9.33 -6.50
C LEU A 93 5.71 -8.40 -7.53
N SER A 94 5.74 -8.81 -8.79
CA SER A 94 6.30 -8.00 -9.87
C SER A 94 5.56 -6.66 -9.97
N PHE A 95 4.24 -6.67 -10.01
CA PHE A 95 3.40 -5.48 -10.08
C PHE A 95 3.64 -4.51 -8.91
N TRP A 96 3.65 -5.00 -7.67
CA TRP A 96 3.83 -4.13 -6.50
C TRP A 96 5.24 -3.56 -6.40
N SER A 97 6.26 -4.36 -6.74
CA SER A 97 7.66 -3.89 -6.79
C SER A 97 7.82 -2.80 -7.85
N ASP A 98 7.16 -3.00 -8.99
CA ASP A 98 7.12 -2.04 -10.08
C ASP A 98 6.37 -0.77 -9.72
N LEU A 99 5.31 -0.87 -8.92
CA LEU A 99 4.54 0.27 -8.45
C LEU A 99 5.32 1.08 -7.42
N GLU A 100 6.10 0.42 -6.56
CA GLU A 100 6.92 1.07 -5.53
C GLU A 100 7.89 2.11 -6.13
N LEU A 101 8.42 1.82 -7.31
CA LEU A 101 9.35 2.70 -8.04
C LEU A 101 8.70 3.96 -8.63
N VAL A 102 7.39 3.94 -8.85
CA VAL A 102 6.66 5.01 -9.55
C VAL A 102 5.59 5.67 -8.69
N ALA A 103 5.25 5.08 -7.54
CA ALA A 103 4.24 5.58 -6.63
C ALA A 103 4.67 6.89 -5.95
N ALA A 104 3.67 7.67 -5.53
CA ALA A 104 3.91 8.85 -4.72
C ALA A 104 4.56 8.45 -3.38
N ALA A 105 5.46 9.30 -2.87
CA ALA A 105 6.20 9.03 -1.63
C ALA A 105 5.29 8.76 -0.41
N SER A 106 4.04 9.23 -0.44
CA SER A 106 3.06 9.02 0.63
C SER A 106 2.49 7.60 0.71
N THR A 107 2.69 6.75 -0.30
CA THR A 107 2.17 5.37 -0.35
C THR A 107 3.25 4.31 -0.53
N THR A 108 4.51 4.72 -0.68
CA THR A 108 5.66 3.81 -0.86
C THR A 108 5.82 2.84 0.30
N ALA A 109 5.57 3.26 1.55
CA ALA A 109 5.71 2.38 2.72
C ALA A 109 4.66 1.27 2.73
N GLU A 110 3.42 1.59 2.38
CA GLU A 110 2.32 0.63 2.27
C GLU A 110 2.55 -0.34 1.12
N ILE A 111 3.07 0.14 -0.02
CA ILE A 111 3.42 -0.72 -1.16
C ILE A 111 4.60 -1.64 -0.80
N GLY A 112 5.65 -1.12 -0.16
CA GLY A 112 6.80 -1.92 0.28
C GLY A 112 6.38 -3.04 1.24
N ALA A 113 5.43 -2.78 2.15
CA ALA A 113 4.89 -3.83 3.02
C ALA A 113 4.13 -4.93 2.25
N VAL A 114 3.47 -4.58 1.14
CA VAL A 114 2.83 -5.55 0.24
C VAL A 114 3.88 -6.37 -0.54
N VAL A 115 4.96 -5.73 -0.98
CA VAL A 115 6.11 -6.41 -1.61
C VAL A 115 6.72 -7.44 -0.66
N ASP A 116 7.03 -7.03 0.58
CA ASP A 116 7.57 -7.90 1.63
C ASP A 116 6.64 -9.09 1.93
N TYR A 117 5.32 -8.85 1.91
CA TYR A 117 4.32 -9.89 2.06
C TYR A 117 4.40 -10.92 0.93
N TYR A 118 4.32 -10.49 -0.35
CA TYR A 118 4.33 -11.42 -1.48
C TYR A 118 5.65 -12.16 -1.59
N GLN A 119 6.77 -11.50 -1.27
CA GLN A 119 8.07 -12.15 -1.21
C GLN A 119 8.09 -13.22 -0.11
N SER A 120 7.63 -12.89 1.10
CA SER A 120 7.51 -13.88 2.20
C SER A 120 6.58 -15.04 1.87
N TYR A 121 5.48 -14.78 1.17
CA TYR A 121 4.54 -15.80 0.71
C TYR A 121 5.19 -16.76 -0.29
N LEU A 122 5.88 -16.24 -1.30
CA LEU A 122 6.59 -17.05 -2.28
C LEU A 122 7.71 -17.86 -1.64
N ASP A 123 8.55 -17.23 -0.81
CA ASP A 123 9.64 -17.91 -0.11
C ASP A 123 9.14 -19.07 0.79
N THR A 124 7.96 -18.91 1.38
CA THR A 124 7.36 -19.92 2.27
C THR A 124 6.65 -21.03 1.48
N ALA A 125 5.94 -20.69 0.41
CA ALA A 125 5.01 -21.61 -0.27
C ALA A 125 5.59 -22.26 -1.53
N GLU A 126 6.48 -21.58 -2.25
CA GLU A 126 7.06 -22.09 -3.50
C GLU A 126 7.85 -23.39 -3.34
N PRO A 127 8.64 -23.62 -2.26
CA PRO A 127 9.34 -24.89 -2.05
C PRO A 127 8.40 -26.11 -1.98
N PHE A 128 7.14 -25.88 -1.60
CA PHE A 128 6.10 -26.90 -1.45
C PHE A 128 5.06 -26.82 -2.58
N ALA A 129 5.40 -26.18 -3.70
CA ALA A 129 4.50 -25.98 -4.83
C ALA A 129 3.12 -25.38 -4.45
N PHE A 130 3.09 -24.56 -3.40
CA PHE A 130 1.89 -23.95 -2.83
C PHE A 130 0.87 -24.95 -2.24
N ASP A 131 1.27 -26.20 -1.99
CA ASP A 131 0.43 -27.19 -1.32
C ASP A 131 0.35 -26.90 0.18
N THR A 132 -0.85 -26.56 0.66
CA THR A 132 -1.07 -26.22 2.07
C THR A 132 -0.83 -27.41 3.00
N VAL A 133 -1.11 -28.64 2.56
CA VAL A 133 -0.90 -29.86 3.36
C VAL A 133 0.60 -30.07 3.57
N ASP A 134 1.38 -30.00 2.49
CA ASP A 134 2.83 -30.19 2.57
C ASP A 134 3.48 -29.09 3.43
N ILE A 135 3.03 -27.84 3.32
CA ILE A 135 3.52 -26.74 4.15
C ILE A 135 3.17 -26.96 5.63
N ILE A 136 1.96 -27.46 5.95
CA ILE A 136 1.57 -27.74 7.35
C ILE A 136 2.42 -28.87 7.94
N LEU A 137 2.74 -29.90 7.16
CA LEU A 137 3.43 -31.09 7.65
C LEU A 137 4.95 -30.96 7.67
N GLU A 138 5.53 -30.26 6.69
CA GLU A 138 6.98 -30.24 6.44
C GLU A 138 7.60 -28.84 6.46
N GLY A 139 6.78 -27.78 6.41
CA GLY A 139 7.22 -26.39 6.31
C GLY A 139 7.08 -25.57 7.60
N ASP A 140 7.23 -24.24 7.44
CA ASP A 140 6.98 -23.25 8.50
C ASP A 140 5.49 -22.92 8.55
N LYS A 141 4.72 -23.82 9.17
CA LYS A 141 3.27 -23.72 9.33
C LYS A 141 2.87 -22.40 9.98
N GLU A 142 3.51 -22.01 11.08
CA GLU A 142 3.17 -20.79 11.81
C GLU A 142 3.32 -19.56 10.91
N ARG A 143 4.44 -19.43 10.19
CA ARG A 143 4.64 -18.34 9.23
C ARG A 143 3.61 -18.37 8.11
N PHE A 144 3.35 -19.53 7.53
CA PHE A 144 2.39 -19.66 6.45
C PHE A 144 0.98 -19.27 6.90
N GLN A 145 0.53 -19.74 8.07
CA GLN A 145 -0.75 -19.37 8.66
C GLN A 145 -0.87 -17.85 8.83
N GLN A 146 0.18 -17.16 9.30
CA GLN A 146 0.17 -15.70 9.40
C GLN A 146 -0.03 -15.02 8.04
N LEU A 147 0.57 -15.56 6.98
CA LEU A 147 0.49 -15.00 5.63
C LEU A 147 -0.89 -15.21 5.00
N VAL A 148 -1.48 -16.40 5.11
CA VAL A 148 -2.74 -16.71 4.40
C VAL A 148 -4.00 -16.36 5.18
N THR A 149 -3.94 -16.18 6.50
CA THR A 149 -5.14 -15.91 7.32
C THR A 149 -5.34 -14.44 7.69
N ARG A 150 -4.35 -13.58 7.38
CA ARG A 150 -4.38 -12.16 7.72
C ARG A 150 -4.22 -11.30 6.47
N PRO A 151 -4.93 -10.16 6.38
CA PRO A 151 -4.66 -9.18 5.33
C PRO A 151 -3.21 -8.71 5.42
N ALA A 152 -2.54 -8.65 4.27
CA ALA A 152 -1.21 -8.12 4.12
C ALA A 152 -1.21 -6.65 4.54
N PRO A 153 -0.23 -6.22 5.35
CA PRO A 153 -0.13 -4.83 5.74
C PRO A 153 -0.03 -3.92 4.51
N GLY A 154 -0.76 -2.82 4.52
CA GLY A 154 -0.77 -1.85 3.42
C GLY A 154 -1.62 -2.24 2.21
N LEU A 155 -2.01 -3.51 2.03
CA LEU A 155 -2.71 -3.97 0.81
C LEU A 155 -4.01 -3.23 0.57
N GLU A 156 -4.87 -3.10 1.58
CA GLU A 156 -6.15 -2.40 1.44
C GLU A 156 -5.98 -0.91 1.10
N ALA A 157 -4.99 -0.25 1.70
CA ALA A 157 -4.68 1.15 1.40
C ALA A 157 -4.16 1.32 -0.03
N SER A 158 -3.19 0.50 -0.43
CA SER A 158 -2.58 0.52 -1.76
C SER A 158 -3.59 0.18 -2.85
N ARG A 159 -4.47 -0.81 -2.62
CA ARG A 159 -5.56 -1.14 -3.55
C ARG A 159 -6.60 -0.04 -3.64
N SER A 160 -6.98 0.58 -2.52
CA SER A 160 -7.90 1.72 -2.50
C SER A 160 -7.34 2.91 -3.28
N MET A 161 -6.03 3.15 -3.20
CA MET A 161 -5.36 4.16 -4.00
C MET A 161 -5.49 3.86 -5.50
N VAL A 162 -5.17 2.63 -5.93
CA VAL A 162 -5.28 2.24 -7.34
C VAL A 162 -6.73 2.34 -7.83
N LEU A 163 -7.68 1.88 -7.03
CA LEU A 163 -9.11 1.99 -7.35
C LEU A 163 -9.53 3.46 -7.49
N PHE A 164 -9.14 4.30 -6.54
CA PHE A 164 -9.49 5.72 -6.57
C PHE A 164 -8.90 6.45 -7.79
N LEU A 165 -7.60 6.27 -8.04
CA LEU A 165 -6.88 6.96 -9.12
C LEU A 165 -7.23 6.43 -10.51
N CYS A 166 -7.41 5.12 -10.64
CA CYS A 166 -7.45 4.44 -11.93
C CYS A 166 -8.78 3.74 -12.22
N GLN A 167 -9.67 3.61 -11.23
CA GLN A 167 -10.92 2.83 -11.33
C GLN A 167 -10.70 1.35 -11.70
N ILE A 168 -9.57 0.80 -11.24
CA ILE A 168 -9.16 -0.59 -11.49
C ILE A 168 -9.18 -1.36 -10.18
N GLU A 169 -9.87 -2.50 -10.17
CA GLU A 169 -9.85 -3.45 -9.06
C GLU A 169 -8.65 -4.39 -9.19
N VAL A 170 -7.69 -4.23 -8.30
CA VAL A 170 -6.51 -5.10 -8.21
C VAL A 170 -6.91 -6.40 -7.50
N PRO A 171 -6.58 -7.59 -8.03
CA PRO A 171 -6.76 -8.88 -7.36
C PRO A 171 -6.39 -8.90 -5.87
N ASN A 172 -7.15 -9.66 -5.09
CA ASN A 172 -6.84 -9.89 -3.67
C ASN A 172 -5.59 -10.78 -3.52
N GLN A 173 -4.98 -10.74 -2.32
CA GLN A 173 -4.00 -11.74 -1.94
C GLN A 173 -4.62 -13.15 -1.82
N PRO A 174 -3.80 -14.21 -1.88
CA PRO A 174 -4.22 -15.54 -1.42
C PRO A 174 -4.71 -15.49 0.02
N TYR A 175 -5.89 -16.08 0.27
CA TYR A 175 -6.51 -16.10 1.59
C TYR A 175 -7.13 -17.47 1.91
N ILE A 176 -6.88 -17.94 3.12
CA ILE A 176 -7.56 -19.08 3.74
C ILE A 176 -8.14 -18.58 5.05
N SER A 177 -9.43 -18.87 5.30
CA SER A 177 -10.03 -18.44 6.56
C SER A 177 -9.33 -19.14 7.76
N PRO A 178 -9.13 -18.44 8.90
CA PRO A 178 -8.49 -19.04 10.07
C PRO A 178 -9.12 -20.38 10.46
N GLY A 179 -10.46 -20.44 10.55
CA GLY A 179 -11.15 -21.67 10.92
C GLY A 179 -11.03 -22.80 9.88
N SER A 180 -10.85 -22.48 8.59
CA SER A 180 -10.57 -23.49 7.58
C SER A 180 -9.15 -24.04 7.68
N PHE A 181 -8.19 -23.18 8.05
CA PHE A 181 -6.81 -23.58 8.28
C PHE A 181 -6.72 -24.49 9.50
N ASP A 182 -7.28 -24.05 10.63
CA ASP A 182 -7.26 -24.81 11.89
C ASP A 182 -7.94 -26.18 11.73
N ALA A 183 -9.09 -26.25 11.04
CA ALA A 183 -9.78 -27.51 10.79
C ALA A 183 -9.00 -28.46 9.86
N LEU A 184 -8.17 -27.93 8.96
CA LEU A 184 -7.28 -28.73 8.12
C LEU A 184 -6.11 -29.25 8.94
N GLU A 185 -5.51 -28.41 9.78
CA GLU A 185 -4.44 -28.77 10.70
C GLU A 185 -4.88 -29.89 11.66
N ASP A 186 -6.00 -29.72 12.35
CA ASP A 186 -6.54 -30.70 13.30
C ASP A 186 -6.72 -32.07 12.63
N ARG A 187 -7.25 -32.09 11.41
CA ARG A 187 -7.44 -33.34 10.64
C ARG A 187 -6.15 -34.02 10.26
N LEU A 188 -5.08 -33.27 10.05
CA LEU A 188 -3.77 -33.79 9.62
C LEU A 188 -2.93 -34.26 10.82
N LEU A 189 -2.99 -33.53 11.93
CA LEU A 189 -2.15 -33.78 13.10
C LEU A 189 -2.80 -34.69 14.14
N ASP A 190 -4.12 -34.63 14.31
CA ASP A 190 -4.90 -35.46 15.25
C ASP A 190 -6.04 -36.21 14.52
N PRO A 191 -5.73 -37.23 13.69
CA PRO A 191 -6.75 -38.00 13.00
C PRO A 191 -7.62 -38.82 13.99
N PRO A 192 -8.90 -39.06 13.66
CA PRO A 192 -9.86 -39.74 14.55
C PRO A 192 -9.52 -41.21 14.84
#